data_AF-A0A7X3QKB4-F1
#
_entry.id   AF-A0A7X3QKB4-F1
#
_cell.length_a   1.000
_cell.length_b   1.000
_cell.length_c   1.000
_cell.angle_alpha   90.00
_cell.angle_beta   90.00
_cell.angle_gamma   90.00
#
_symmetry.space_group_name_H-M   'P 1'
#
loop_
_entity.id
_entity.type
_entity.pdbx_description
1 polymer ?
#
loop_
_entity_poly.entity_id
_entity_poly.type
_entity_poly.pdbx_seq_one_letter_code
_entity_poly.pdbx_strand_id
1 'polypeptide(L)' 'IPAIDNPRFITAEEADQQLALSDLVIGVSIDGKHRAYGAAFLSAHEIVNDTLGGRAIAVTW' A
#
# COMPACT_ATOMS: atom_id res chain seq x y z
N ILE A 1 15.71 3.86 4.26
CA ILE A 1 15.71 3.17 2.93
C ILE A 1 14.99 4.12 1.96
N PRO A 2 15.32 4.17 0.65
CA PRO A 2 14.67 5.12 -0.25
C PRO A 2 13.16 4.87 -0.34
N ALA A 3 12.41 5.97 -0.49
CA ALA A 3 10.98 5.93 -0.77
C ALA A 3 10.69 5.13 -2.04
N ILE A 4 9.49 4.57 -2.12
CA ILE A 4 9.01 3.87 -3.31
C ILE A 4 8.17 4.85 -4.12
N ASP A 5 8.63 5.19 -5.32
CA ASP A 5 7.95 6.14 -6.21
C ASP A 5 7.06 5.48 -7.27
N ASN A 6 7.26 4.18 -7.52
CA ASN A 6 6.51 3.41 -8.52
C ASN A 6 6.03 2.09 -7.90
N PRO A 7 5.08 2.13 -6.96
CA PRO A 7 4.61 0.92 -6.29
C PRO A 7 3.95 -0.04 -7.28
N ARG A 8 4.20 -1.34 -7.08
CA ARG A 8 3.50 -2.42 -7.77
C ARG A 8 2.53 -3.05 -6.81
N PHE A 9 1.30 -3.24 -7.27
CA PHE A 9 0.24 -3.84 -6.49
C PHE A 9 -0.06 -5.23 -7.03
N ILE A 10 -0.35 -6.13 -6.10
CA ILE A 10 -0.93 -7.45 -6.38
C ILE A 10 -2.44 -7.38 -6.18
N THR A 11 -3.15 -8.40 -6.65
CA THR A 11 -4.58 -8.60 -6.42
C THR A 11 -4.86 -9.01 -4.99
N ALA A 12 -6.13 -8.91 -4.55
CA ALA A 12 -6.54 -9.36 -3.23
C ALA A 12 -6.33 -10.88 -3.05
N GLU A 13 -6.64 -11.68 -4.08
CA GLU A 13 -6.42 -13.13 -4.06
C GLU A 13 -4.94 -13.51 -3.94
N GLU A 14 -4.04 -12.77 -4.60
CA GLU A 14 -2.60 -12.97 -4.41
C GLU A 14 -2.14 -12.54 -3.00
N ALA A 15 -2.75 -11.48 -2.45
CA ALA A 15 -2.45 -11.01 -1.11
C ALA A 15 -2.90 -12.01 -0.02
N ASP A 16 -4.02 -12.70 -0.21
CA ASP A 16 -4.50 -13.75 0.71
C ASP A 16 -3.50 -14.92 0.85
N GLN A 17 -2.59 -15.10 -0.11
CA GLN A 17 -1.52 -16.10 -0.05
C GLN A 17 -0.26 -15.59 0.68
N GLN A 18 -0.12 -14.29 0.87
CA GLN A 18 1.08 -13.65 1.42
C GLN A 18 0.87 -13.02 2.79
N LEU A 19 -0.36 -12.62 3.10
CA LEU A 19 -0.74 -11.97 4.35
C LEU A 19 -1.45 -12.93 5.28
N ALA A 20 -1.11 -12.87 6.57
CA ALA A 20 -1.90 -13.47 7.63
C ALA A 20 -3.09 -12.56 7.97
N LEU A 21 -4.16 -13.15 8.52
CA LEU A 21 -5.33 -12.38 9.00
C LEU A 21 -4.99 -11.34 10.08
N SER A 22 -3.86 -11.50 10.76
CA SER A 22 -3.35 -10.57 11.78
C SER A 22 -2.46 -9.47 11.21
N ASP A 23 -2.09 -9.53 9.93
CA ASP A 23 -1.19 -8.54 9.34
C ASP A 23 -1.89 -7.20 9.20
N LEU A 24 -1.18 -6.14 9.60
CA LEU A 24 -1.69 -4.78 9.54
C LEU A 24 -1.49 -4.19 8.14
N VAL A 25 -2.52 -3.50 7.68
CA VAL A 25 -2.49 -2.74 6.44
C VAL A 25 -3.04 -1.33 6.67
N ILE A 26 -2.48 -0.35 5.97
CA ILE A 26 -3.09 0.97 5.84
C ILE A 26 -4.00 0.92 4.62
N GLY A 27 -5.30 1.11 4.82
CA GLY A 27 -6.29 1.19 3.74
C GLY A 27 -6.52 2.62 3.29
N VAL A 28 -6.45 2.87 1.98
CA VAL A 28 -6.74 4.19 1.39
C VAL A 28 -7.85 4.07 0.35
N SER A 29 -8.86 4.94 0.46
CA SER A 29 -10.00 5.00 -0.44
C SER A 29 -10.21 6.43 -0.92
N ILE A 30 -10.03 6.67 -2.23
CA ILE A 30 -10.14 7.99 -2.86
C ILE A 30 -10.86 7.82 -4.20
N ASP A 31 -11.91 8.61 -4.44
CA ASP A 31 -12.64 8.66 -5.72
C ASP A 31 -13.08 7.28 -6.25
N GLY A 32 -13.57 6.41 -5.36
CA GLY A 32 -14.02 5.05 -5.68
C GLY A 32 -12.90 4.06 -6.03
N LYS A 33 -11.64 4.43 -5.81
CA LYS A 33 -10.47 3.57 -5.93
C LYS A 33 -9.93 3.23 -4.55
N HIS A 34 -9.50 1.98 -4.38
CA HIS A 34 -9.12 1.42 -3.09
C HIS A 34 -7.76 0.74 -3.20
N ARG A 35 -6.90 0.96 -2.19
CA ARG A 35 -5.61 0.30 -2.02
C ARG A 35 -5.37 -0.07 -0.57
N ALA A 36 -4.63 -1.15 -0.36
CA ALA A 36 -4.11 -1.55 0.94
C ALA A 36 -2.58 -1.60 0.85
N TYR A 37 -1.91 -1.04 1.85
CA TYR A 37 -0.45 -0.99 1.94
C TYR A 37 -0.02 -1.75 3.20
N GLY A 38 0.76 -2.83 3.04
CA GLY A 38 1.21 -3.65 4.17
C GLY A 38 2.12 -2.86 5.10
N ALA A 39 1.78 -2.82 6.40
CA ALA A 39 2.57 -2.11 7.41
C ALA A 39 4.00 -2.64 7.51
N ALA A 40 4.19 -3.96 7.41
CA ALA A 40 5.52 -4.59 7.41
C ALA A 40 6.36 -4.22 6.17
N PHE A 41 5.71 -3.94 5.04
CA PHE A 41 6.41 -3.47 3.84
C PHE A 41 6.78 -1.99 3.98
N LEU A 42 5.86 -1.19 4.52
CA LEU A 42 6.09 0.23 4.80
C LEU A 42 7.16 0.43 5.87
N SER A 43 7.26 -0.41 6.91
CA SER A 43 8.32 -0.28 7.91
C SER A 43 9.73 -0.49 7.32
N ALA A 44 9.84 -1.22 6.21
CA ALA A 44 11.09 -1.38 5.47
C ALA A 44 11.38 -0.20 4.52
N HIS A 45 10.36 0.49 4.00
CA HIS A 45 10.52 1.51 2.95
C HIS A 45 10.08 2.93 3.34
N GLU A 46 9.60 3.11 4.56
CA GLU A 46 9.11 4.32 5.28
C GLU A 46 8.05 5.15 4.56
N ILE A 47 8.14 5.35 3.25
CA ILE A 47 7.24 6.15 2.43
C ILE A 47 6.99 5.44 1.09
N VAL A 48 5.72 5.33 0.71
CA VAL A 48 5.28 4.98 -0.64
C VAL A 48 4.56 6.18 -1.25
N ASN A 49 5.09 6.70 -2.35
CA ASN A 49 4.42 7.70 -3.18
C ASN A 49 3.57 6.98 -4.23
N ASP A 50 2.28 7.31 -4.29
CA ASP A 50 1.32 6.70 -5.21
C ASP A 50 0.40 7.76 -5.82
N THR A 51 -0.29 7.41 -6.91
CA THR A 51 -1.39 8.18 -7.47
C THR A 51 -2.66 7.33 -7.47
N LEU A 52 -3.58 7.67 -6.56
CA LEU A 52 -4.84 6.95 -6.41
C LEU A 52 -6.02 7.86 -6.76
N GLY A 53 -6.91 7.40 -7.63
CA GLY A 53 -8.06 8.21 -8.06
C GLY A 53 -7.67 9.51 -8.79
N GLY A 54 -6.44 9.59 -9.33
CA GLY A 54 -5.91 10.82 -9.93
C GLY A 54 -5.31 11.81 -8.93
N ARG A 55 -5.22 11.45 -7.64
CA ARG A 55 -4.61 12.25 -6.58
C ARG A 55 -3.27 11.66 -6.15
N ALA A 56 -2.24 12.51 -6.12
CA ALA A 56 -0.96 12.15 -5.54
C ALA A 56 -1.10 11.99 -4.02
N ILE A 57 -0.58 10.89 -3.48
CA ILE A 57 -0.57 10.58 -2.05
C ILE A 57 0.81 10.08 -1.63
N ALA A 58 1.16 10.33 -0.37
CA ALA A 58 2.28 9.69 0.31
C ALA A 58 1.72 8.89 1.48
N VAL A 59 2.00 7.59 1.51
CA VAL A 59 1.60 6.68 2.59
C VAL A 59 2.82 6.38 3.44
N THR A 60 2.71 6.61 4.76
CA THR A 60 3.81 6.49 5.72
C THR A 60 3.38 5.62 6.90
N TRP A 61 4.36 5.05 7.63
CA TRP A 61 4.16 4.24 8.83
C TRP A 61 4.85 4.86 10.04
#